data_AF-A0A956CLD4-F1
#
_entry.id   AF-A0A956CLD4-F1
#
_cell.length_a   1.000
_cell.length_b   1.000
_cell.length_c   1.000
_cell.angle_alpha   90.00
_cell.angle_beta   90.00
_cell.angle_gamma   90.00
#
_symmetry.space_group_name_H-M   'P 1'
#
loop_
_entity.id
_entity.type
_entity.pdbx_description
1 polymer ?
#
loop_
_entity_poly.entity_id
_entity_poly.type
_entity_poly.pdbx_seq_one_letter_code
_entity_poly.pdbx_strand_id
1 'polypeptide(L)'
;MTRLFAKERIAKLRQKQESSFTPIFLHRPLAILFLIPTADIAWVTPNRITFVSTIMRFITAALLWPEAMGGIHETPATLWTAILLWHLGSVFDAMDGALARYRGTSSAFGRFIDKVPDRMIALALVLSISARAYVETNEVLY
;
A
#
# COMPACT_ATOMS: atom_id res chain seq x y z
N MET A 1 1.15 23.74 24.74
CA MET A 1 0.73 23.24 23.41
C MET A 1 -0.63 22.55 23.57
N THR A 2 -1.70 23.21 23.11
CA THR A 2 -3.06 23.07 23.66
C THR A 2 -3.82 21.90 23.02
N ARG A 3 -4.56 21.10 23.82
CA ARG A 3 -5.33 19.92 23.36
C ARG A 3 -6.29 20.19 22.19
N LEU A 4 -6.73 21.44 21.99
CA LEU A 4 -7.53 21.86 20.82
C LEU A 4 -6.74 21.71 19.50
N PHE A 5 -5.47 22.14 19.49
CA PHE A 5 -4.61 22.08 18.30
C PHE A 5 -4.35 20.64 17.86
N ALA A 6 -4.21 19.72 18.82
CA ALA A 6 -4.06 18.29 18.54
C ALA A 6 -5.34 17.69 17.93
N LYS A 7 -6.53 18.09 18.40
CA LYS A 7 -7.82 17.62 17.86
C LYS A 7 -8.05 18.11 16.44
N GLU A 8 -7.78 19.38 16.16
CA GLU A 8 -7.88 19.95 14.81
C GLU A 8 -6.88 19.32 13.83
N ARG A 9 -5.66 19.05 14.30
CA ARG A 9 -4.63 18.33 13.54
C ARG A 9 -5.08 16.91 13.17
N ILE A 10 -5.63 16.16 14.11
CA ILE A 10 -6.18 14.81 13.86
C ILE A 10 -7.40 14.89 12.94
N ALA A 11 -8.25 15.91 13.09
CA ALA A 11 -9.43 16.09 12.23
C ALA A 11 -9.04 16.35 10.76
N LYS A 12 -8.01 17.17 10.51
CA LYS A 12 -7.46 17.38 9.16
C LYS A 12 -6.87 16.09 8.56
N LEU A 13 -6.19 15.27 9.37
CA LEU A 13 -5.65 13.97 8.93
C LEU A 13 -6.76 12.96 8.57
N ARG A 14 -7.93 13.07 9.18
CA ARG A 14 -9.09 12.19 8.93
C ARG A 14 -9.97 12.62 7.75
N GLN A 15 -9.67 13.74 7.09
CA GLN A 15 -10.56 14.30 6.06
C GLN A 15 -10.74 13.34 4.85
N LYS A 16 -12.02 13.15 4.50
CA LYS A 16 -12.64 12.13 3.62
C LYS A 16 -11.76 11.55 2.49
N GLN A 17 -11.25 10.33 2.67
CA GLN A 17 -10.87 9.41 1.57
C GLN A 17 -12.06 8.52 1.18
N GLU A 18 -12.04 8.02 -0.06
CA GLU A 18 -13.00 7.10 -0.67
C GLU A 18 -13.50 5.99 0.28
N SER A 19 -14.77 5.63 0.12
CA SER A 19 -15.60 4.92 1.09
C SER A 19 -15.55 3.38 0.96
N SER A 20 -14.39 2.81 0.65
CA SER A 20 -14.23 1.36 0.55
C SER A 20 -14.00 0.72 1.94
N PHE A 21 -14.63 -0.42 2.23
CA PHE A 21 -14.69 -1.04 3.56
C PHE A 21 -13.30 -1.39 4.14
N THR A 22 -12.44 -2.05 3.37
CA THR A 22 -11.10 -2.52 3.80
C THR A 22 -10.17 -1.39 4.27
N PRO A 23 -9.99 -0.29 3.51
CA PRO A 23 -9.15 0.80 3.98
C PRO A 23 -9.72 1.49 5.23
N ILE A 24 -11.05 1.52 5.44
CA ILE A 24 -11.67 2.14 6.62
C ILE A 24 -11.29 1.42 7.92
N PHE A 25 -11.25 0.08 7.91
CA PHE A 25 -11.11 -0.68 9.16
C PHE A 25 -9.66 -0.89 9.59
N LEU A 26 -8.74 -1.15 8.65
CA LEU A 26 -7.36 -1.53 8.98
C LEU A 26 -6.35 -0.49 8.52
N HIS A 27 -6.31 -0.21 7.22
CA HIS A 27 -5.19 0.57 6.66
C HIS A 27 -5.23 2.05 7.04
N ARG A 28 -6.41 2.68 7.17
CA ARG A 28 -6.53 4.12 7.50
C ARG A 28 -6.21 4.45 8.96
N PRO A 29 -6.69 3.71 9.97
CA PRO A 29 -6.28 3.95 11.36
C PRO A 29 -4.77 3.81 11.54
N LEU A 30 -4.18 2.79 10.93
CA LEU A 30 -2.73 2.57 10.95
C LEU A 30 -1.98 3.67 10.20
N ALA A 31 -2.45 4.06 9.01
CA ALA A 31 -1.85 5.15 8.24
C ALA A 31 -1.82 6.44 9.05
N ILE A 32 -2.94 6.83 9.67
CA ILE A 32 -3.02 8.03 10.52
C ILE A 32 -2.09 7.91 11.73
N LEU A 33 -2.00 6.73 12.36
CA LEU A 33 -1.08 6.48 13.48
C LEU A 33 0.38 6.73 13.06
N PHE A 34 0.80 6.22 11.91
CA PHE A 34 2.15 6.46 11.36
C PHE A 34 2.35 7.90 10.88
N LEU A 35 1.28 8.58 10.47
CA LEU A 35 1.32 9.95 10.00
C LEU A 35 1.49 10.95 11.15
N ILE A 36 0.91 10.70 12.32
CA ILE A 36 1.04 11.60 13.49
C ILE A 36 2.49 12.01 13.80
N PRO A 37 3.48 11.09 13.86
CA PRO A 37 4.88 11.45 14.09
C PRO A 37 5.62 11.93 12.83
N THR A 38 5.20 11.52 11.63
CA THR A 38 5.94 11.82 10.38
C THR A 38 5.38 13.01 9.60
N ALA A 39 4.18 13.50 9.94
CA ALA A 39 3.45 14.56 9.23
C ALA A 39 4.23 15.86 9.04
N ASP A 40 5.02 16.23 10.03
CA ASP A 40 5.72 17.52 10.07
C ASP A 40 7.21 17.40 9.67
N ILE A 41 7.66 16.19 9.30
CA ILE A 41 9.03 15.96 8.82
C ILE A 41 9.13 16.39 7.35
N ALA A 42 9.84 17.48 7.06
CA ALA A 42 9.96 18.03 5.71
C ALA A 42 10.49 17.03 4.67
N TRP A 43 11.35 16.10 5.09
CA TRP A 43 11.92 15.07 4.22
C TRP A 43 10.93 13.99 3.77
N VAL A 44 9.88 13.74 4.55
CA VAL A 44 8.83 12.78 4.21
C VAL A 44 7.86 13.47 3.26
N THR A 45 7.90 13.13 1.96
CA THR A 45 7.00 13.68 0.95
C THR A 45 6.00 12.64 0.48
N PRO A 46 4.78 13.03 0.05
CA PRO A 46 3.79 12.08 -0.47
C PRO A 46 4.36 11.17 -1.56
N ASN A 47 5.03 11.76 -2.57
CA ASN A 47 5.63 10.99 -3.67
C ASN A 47 6.68 9.95 -3.21
N ARG A 48 7.44 10.24 -2.14
CA ARG A 48 8.40 9.26 -1.59
C ARG A 48 7.67 8.10 -0.94
N ILE A 49 6.59 8.38 -0.20
CA ILE A 49 5.77 7.32 0.40
C ILE A 49 5.12 6.48 -0.68
N THR A 50 4.56 7.09 -1.74
CA THR A 50 3.98 6.39 -2.90
C THR A 50 5.01 5.48 -3.57
N PHE A 51 6.24 5.95 -3.75
CA PHE A 51 7.30 5.15 -4.35
C PHE A 51 7.64 3.92 -3.48
N VAL A 52 7.75 4.11 -2.16
CA VAL A 52 8.01 3.03 -1.21
C VAL A 52 6.86 2.03 -1.16
N SER A 53 5.61 2.50 -1.08
CA SER A 53 4.43 1.62 -1.08
C SER A 53 4.34 0.79 -2.36
N THR A 54 4.60 1.43 -3.50
CA THR A 54 4.62 0.79 -4.81
C THR A 54 5.66 -0.33 -4.87
N ILE A 55 6.90 -0.05 -4.45
CA ILE A 55 7.97 -1.07 -4.42
C ILE A 55 7.60 -2.24 -3.51
N MET A 56 7.09 -1.98 -2.30
CA MET A 56 6.69 -3.05 -1.37
C MET A 56 5.64 -3.99 -1.99
N ARG A 57 4.68 -3.42 -2.71
CA ARG A 57 3.60 -4.19 -3.36
C ARG A 57 4.08 -4.94 -4.60
N PHE A 58 5.04 -4.40 -5.37
CA PHE A 58 5.70 -5.17 -6.43
C PHE A 58 6.55 -6.31 -5.88
N ILE A 59 7.28 -6.10 -4.78
CA ILE A 59 8.02 -7.17 -4.10
C ILE A 59 7.05 -8.26 -3.63
N THR A 60 5.87 -7.89 -3.14
CA THR A 60 4.81 -8.86 -2.79
C THR A 60 4.44 -9.73 -3.98
N ALA A 61 4.18 -9.14 -5.15
CA ALA A 61 3.85 -9.91 -6.36
C ALA A 61 5.00 -10.82 -6.80
N ALA A 62 6.26 -10.35 -6.67
CA ALA A 62 7.45 -11.14 -6.98
C ALA A 62 7.65 -12.31 -6.01
N LEU A 63 7.41 -12.12 -4.72
CA LEU A 63 7.49 -13.17 -3.70
C LEU A 63 6.41 -14.25 -3.87
N LEU A 64 5.27 -13.90 -4.46
CA LEU A 64 4.19 -14.85 -4.75
C LEU A 64 4.37 -15.59 -6.07
N TRP A 65 5.33 -15.19 -6.91
CA TRP A 65 5.59 -15.87 -8.19
C TRP A 65 6.13 -17.28 -7.94
N PRO A 66 5.58 -18.32 -8.59
CA PRO A 66 5.91 -19.70 -8.27
C PRO A 66 7.35 -20.05 -8.63
N GLU A 67 8.02 -20.81 -7.75
CA GLU A 67 9.41 -21.24 -7.94
C GLU A 67 9.60 -22.03 -9.25
N ALA A 68 8.64 -22.89 -9.59
CA ALA A 68 8.64 -23.69 -10.82
C ALA A 68 8.69 -22.84 -12.11
N MET A 69 8.35 -21.55 -12.04
CA MET A 69 8.38 -20.60 -13.17
C MET A 69 9.49 -19.54 -13.00
N GLY A 70 10.56 -19.87 -12.26
CA GLY A 70 11.68 -18.97 -12.01
C GLY A 70 11.46 -17.97 -10.86
N GLY A 71 10.51 -18.27 -9.97
CA GLY A 71 10.24 -17.50 -8.77
C GLY A 71 11.24 -17.72 -7.64
N ILE A 72 11.00 -17.03 -6.52
CA ILE A 72 11.80 -17.17 -5.31
C ILE A 72 11.40 -18.46 -4.59
N HIS A 73 12.37 -19.14 -3.98
CA HIS A 73 12.14 -20.40 -3.26
C HIS A 73 11.04 -20.28 -2.21
N GLU A 74 10.06 -21.17 -2.29
CA GLU A 74 8.85 -21.07 -1.49
C GLU A 74 9.07 -21.60 -0.07
N THR A 75 9.01 -20.69 0.89
CA THR A 75 9.05 -21.04 2.32
C THR A 75 7.89 -20.36 3.06
N PRO A 76 7.45 -20.90 4.21
CA PRO A 76 6.47 -20.21 5.05
C PRO A 76 6.89 -18.76 5.36
N ALA A 77 8.20 -18.51 5.53
CA ALA A 77 8.73 -17.18 5.75
C ALA A 77 8.51 -16.23 4.55
N THR A 78 8.69 -16.71 3.31
CA THR A 78 8.41 -15.88 2.11
C THR A 78 6.95 -15.50 2.00
N LEU A 79 6.02 -16.42 2.29
CA LEU A 79 4.58 -16.15 2.27
C LEU A 79 4.16 -15.15 3.34
N TRP A 80 4.64 -15.32 4.57
CA TRP A 80 4.40 -14.35 5.65
C TRP A 80 4.98 -12.97 5.32
N THR A 81 6.15 -12.93 4.68
CA THR A 81 6.76 -11.67 4.23
C THR A 81 5.92 -11.00 3.14
N ALA A 82 5.40 -11.75 2.17
CA ALA A 82 4.51 -11.22 1.14
C ALA A 82 3.24 -10.63 1.76
N ILE A 83 2.61 -11.35 2.70
CA ILE A 83 1.42 -10.86 3.43
C ILE A 83 1.75 -9.56 4.18
N LEU A 84 2.88 -9.52 4.90
CA LEU A 84 3.29 -8.34 5.66
C LEU A 84 3.54 -7.14 4.73
N LEU A 85 4.28 -7.33 3.63
CA LEU A 85 4.58 -6.27 2.66
C LEU A 85 3.32 -5.74 1.97
N TRP A 86 2.35 -6.61 1.67
CA TRP A 86 1.06 -6.19 1.11
C TRP A 86 0.33 -5.22 2.04
N HIS A 87 0.24 -5.59 3.33
CA HIS A 87 -0.45 -4.77 4.32
C HIS A 87 0.30 -3.47 4.59
N LEU A 88 1.63 -3.52 4.78
CA LEU A 88 2.45 -2.32 4.98
C LEU A 88 2.39 -1.38 3.77
N GLY A 89 2.50 -1.92 2.56
CA GLY A 89 2.35 -1.15 1.32
C GLY A 89 0.98 -0.48 1.23
N SER A 90 -0.09 -1.20 1.58
CA SER A 90 -1.46 -0.65 1.61
C SER A 90 -1.67 0.43 2.68
N VAL A 91 -0.97 0.34 3.82
CA VAL A 91 -0.96 1.38 4.85
C VAL A 91 -0.23 2.63 4.34
N PHE A 92 0.91 2.47 3.68
CA PHE A 92 1.69 3.59 3.14
C PHE A 92 0.99 4.29 1.98
N ASP A 93 0.29 3.53 1.14
CA ASP A 93 -0.60 4.06 0.11
C ASP A 93 -1.72 4.94 0.71
N ALA A 94 -2.39 4.46 1.76
CA ALA A 94 -3.38 5.28 2.47
C ALA A 94 -2.75 6.54 3.13
N MET A 95 -1.48 6.44 3.56
CA MET A 95 -0.73 7.48 4.25
C MET A 95 -0.30 8.61 3.30
N ASP A 96 0.14 8.33 2.07
CA ASP A 96 0.60 9.36 1.14
C ASP A 96 -0.51 10.36 0.78
N GLY A 97 -1.73 9.88 0.56
CA GLY A 97 -2.87 10.70 0.22
C GLY A 97 -3.31 11.53 1.41
N ALA A 98 -3.23 10.94 2.62
CA ALA A 98 -3.51 11.66 3.85
C ALA A 98 -2.49 12.77 4.10
N LEU A 99 -1.21 12.52 3.80
CA LEU A 99 -0.14 13.51 3.92
C LEU A 99 -0.29 14.63 2.88
N ALA A 100 -0.61 14.29 1.63
CA ALA A 100 -0.83 15.25 0.56
C ALA A 100 -1.99 16.21 0.87
N ARG A 101 -3.08 15.71 1.46
CA ARG A 101 -4.20 16.53 1.92
C ARG A 101 -3.84 17.37 3.13
N TYR A 102 -3.14 16.79 4.11
CA TYR A 102 -2.67 17.51 5.30
C TYR A 102 -1.78 18.71 4.94
N ARG A 103 -0.86 18.53 3.99
CA ARG A 103 0.07 19.58 3.54
C ARG A 103 -0.47 20.47 2.42
N GLY A 104 -1.66 20.17 1.88
CA GLY A 104 -2.21 20.89 0.72
C GLY A 104 -1.40 20.73 -0.57
N THR A 105 -0.53 19.72 -0.66
CA THR A 105 0.35 19.47 -1.81
C THR A 105 -0.25 18.49 -2.82
N SER A 106 -1.57 18.35 -2.85
CA SER A 106 -2.25 17.46 -3.80
C SER A 106 -2.12 17.99 -5.23
N SER A 107 -1.57 17.19 -6.14
CA SER A 107 -1.38 17.57 -7.55
C SER A 107 -2.06 16.59 -8.51
N ALA A 108 -2.36 17.03 -9.73
CA ALA A 108 -2.90 16.14 -10.77
C ALA A 108 -1.88 15.06 -11.17
N PHE A 109 -0.61 15.43 -11.24
CA PHE A 109 0.49 14.51 -11.52
C PHE A 109 0.64 13.44 -10.41
N GLY A 110 0.59 13.84 -9.14
CA GLY A 110 0.65 12.89 -8.02
C GLY A 110 -0.49 11.87 -8.06
N ARG A 111 -1.72 12.30 -8.37
CA ARG A 111 -2.86 11.37 -8.55
C ARG A 111 -2.70 10.42 -9.73
N PHE A 112 -1.95 10.81 -10.76
CA PHE A 112 -1.67 9.94 -11.90
C PHE A 112 -0.64 8.87 -11.52
N ILE A 113 0.44 9.26 -10.85
CA ILE A 113 1.50 8.35 -10.37
C ILE A 113 0.98 7.40 -9.29
N ASP A 114 -0.04 7.78 -8.53
CA ASP A 114 -0.73 6.90 -7.58
C ASP A 114 -1.53 5.79 -8.29
N LYS A 115 -2.36 6.17 -9.28
CA LYS A 115 -3.29 5.24 -9.94
C LYS A 115 -2.66 4.26 -10.92
N VAL A 116 -1.57 4.63 -11.60
CA VAL A 116 -0.99 3.78 -12.66
C VAL A 116 -0.32 2.53 -12.07
N PRO A 117 0.63 2.64 -11.11
CA PRO A 117 1.24 1.48 -10.47
C PRO A 117 0.22 0.59 -9.77
N ASP A 118 -0.83 1.16 -9.19
CA ASP A 118 -1.94 0.42 -8.58
C ASP A 118 -2.56 -0.61 -9.54
N ARG A 119 -2.79 -0.22 -10.80
CA ARG A 119 -3.32 -1.12 -11.83
C ARG A 119 -2.30 -2.17 -12.24
N MET A 120 -1.04 -1.80 -12.35
CA MET A 120 0.04 -2.73 -12.67
C MET A 120 0.26 -3.77 -11.56
N ILE A 121 0.19 -3.36 -10.30
CA ILE A 121 0.29 -4.23 -9.13
C ILE A 121 -0.89 -5.20 -9.09
N ALA A 122 -2.11 -4.71 -9.33
CA ALA A 122 -3.28 -5.58 -9.38
C ALA A 122 -3.14 -6.66 -10.45
N LEU A 123 -2.67 -6.29 -11.65
CA LEU A 123 -2.38 -7.24 -12.72
C LEU A 123 -1.28 -8.23 -12.31
N ALA A 124 -0.16 -7.74 -11.78
CA ALA A 124 0.96 -8.58 -11.35
C ALA A 124 0.54 -9.60 -10.28
N LEU A 125 -0.27 -9.18 -9.31
CA LEU A 125 -0.77 -10.09 -8.26
C LEU A 125 -1.70 -11.17 -8.79
N VAL A 126 -2.65 -10.79 -9.65
CA VAL A 126 -3.53 -11.77 -10.29
C VAL A 126 -2.70 -12.78 -11.07
N LEU A 127 -1.71 -12.32 -11.85
CA LEU A 127 -0.81 -13.21 -12.58
C LEU A 127 -0.01 -14.14 -11.65
N SER A 128 0.60 -13.62 -10.57
CA SER A 128 1.37 -14.45 -9.64
C SER A 128 0.49 -15.51 -8.96
N ILE A 129 -0.70 -15.13 -8.49
CA ILE A 129 -1.63 -16.06 -7.83
C ILE A 129 -2.16 -17.09 -8.83
N SER A 130 -2.54 -16.68 -10.03
CA SER A 130 -3.01 -17.60 -11.08
C SER A 130 -1.91 -18.56 -11.53
N ALA A 131 -0.69 -18.08 -11.73
CA ALA A 131 0.46 -18.92 -12.07
C ALA A 131 0.74 -19.95 -10.97
N ARG A 132 0.65 -19.53 -9.71
CA ARG A 132 0.84 -20.41 -8.56
C ARG A 132 -0.26 -21.47 -8.46
N ALA A 133 -1.52 -21.08 -8.61
CA ALA A 133 -2.65 -22.01 -8.65
C ALA A 133 -2.49 -23.04 -9.78
N TYR A 134 -2.02 -22.60 -10.96
CA TYR A 134 -1.73 -23.49 -12.08
C TYR A 134 -0.65 -24.53 -11.76
N VAL A 135 0.46 -24.11 -11.12
CA VAL A 135 1.54 -25.02 -10.71
C VAL A 135 1.10 -26.01 -9.63
N GLU A 136 0.28 -25.57 -8.67
CA GLU A 136 -0.17 -26.42 -7.55
C GLU A 136 -1.22 -27.46 -7.99
N THR A 137 -2.13 -27.10 -8.89
CA THR A 137 -3.25 -27.96 -9.29
C THR A 137 -2.96 -28.81 -10.52
N ASN A 138 -2.04 -28.39 -11.39
CA ASN A 138 -1.75 -29.01 -12.68
C ASN A 138 -3.02 -29.20 -13.57
N GLU A 139 -4.11 -28.52 -13.22
CA GLU A 139 -5.41 -28.61 -13.88
C GLU A 139 -5.81 -27.22 -14.36
N VAL A 140 -5.96 -27.10 -15.69
CA VAL A 140 -6.59 -25.93 -16.32
C VAL A 140 -8.10 -26.18 -16.34
N LEU A 141 -8.72 -26.33 -15.18
CA LEU A 141 -10.16 -26.51 -15.11
C LEU A 141 -10.85 -25.15 -15.03
N TYR A 142 -11.43 -24.77 -16.16
CA TYR A 142 -12.60 -23.89 -16.25
C TYR A 142 -13.86 -24.69 -15.89
#